data_AF-A0A5B1M2L2-F1
#
_entry.id   AF-A0A5B1M2L2-F1
#
_cell.length_a   1.000
_cell.length_b   1.000
_cell.length_c   1.000
_cell.angle_alpha   90.00
_cell.angle_beta   90.00
_cell.angle_gamma   90.00
#
_symmetry.space_group_name_H-M   'P 1'
#
loop_
_entity.id
_entity.type
_entity.pdbx_description
1 polymer ?
#
loop_
_entity_poly.entity_id
_entity_poly.type
_entity_poly.pdbx_seq_one_letter_code
_entity_poly.pdbx_strand_id
1 'polypeptide(L)'
;MTIASSLKPRCEKAHGRRFRLAMPHPDSVTSRSMSPDENAVIRPIEQHDLDTIVDLNQDALHGVGELDYESAALLVKQSDQALVLDVDGDVAGFVITLPTGAAYDSSRYDWFEDRLDDYVYLDRIVVADTHRRQGVASRLYDAIESDLPVALEVYDTNTPSLEFHRQRGYRKIGELEHAGKRNLMLLKAG
;
A
#
# COMPACT_ATOMS: atom_id res chain seq x y z
N MET A 1 55.74 -19.00 48.69
CA MET A 1 55.99 -20.06 47.70
C MET A 1 56.66 -19.41 46.49
N THR A 2 57.99 -19.45 46.47
CA THR A 2 58.85 -19.77 45.30
C THR A 2 58.78 -18.91 44.01
N ILE A 3 59.72 -17.95 43.94
CA ILE A 3 60.67 -17.56 42.87
C ILE A 3 60.32 -17.67 41.36
N ALA A 4 60.65 -16.60 40.62
CA ALA A 4 61.68 -16.51 39.55
C ALA A 4 61.27 -15.47 38.47
N SER A 5 62.03 -14.40 38.21
CA SER A 5 63.24 -14.35 37.34
C SER A 5 62.87 -14.58 35.87
N SER A 6 63.31 -13.88 34.82
CA SER A 6 64.19 -12.73 34.56
C SER A 6 64.20 -12.54 33.03
N LEU A 7 64.86 -11.47 32.56
CA LEU A 7 65.41 -11.23 31.23
C LEU A 7 64.51 -10.67 30.11
N LYS A 8 64.75 -9.38 29.82
CA LYS A 8 64.73 -8.80 28.48
C LYS A 8 65.93 -9.29 27.65
N PRO A 9 65.82 -9.27 26.31
CA PRO A 9 66.94 -8.85 25.47
C PRO A 9 66.60 -7.69 24.51
N ARG A 10 67.68 -7.07 24.05
CA ARG A 10 67.79 -5.86 23.21
C ARG A 10 67.61 -6.15 21.71
N CYS A 11 67.06 -5.15 21.02
CA CYS A 11 67.51 -4.51 19.77
C CYS A 11 68.29 -5.32 18.72
N GLU A 12 67.76 -5.41 17.50
CA GLU A 12 68.57 -5.47 16.27
C GLU A 12 67.88 -4.74 15.10
N LYS A 13 68.70 -4.14 14.24
CA LYS A 13 68.35 -3.16 13.21
C LYS A 13 68.11 -3.79 11.84
N ALA A 14 67.32 -3.05 11.04
CA ALA A 14 67.42 -2.83 9.59
C ALA A 14 67.28 -4.03 8.63
N HIS A 15 66.45 -3.86 7.59
CA HIS A 15 66.88 -3.84 6.18
C HIS A 15 65.68 -3.45 5.29
N GLY A 16 65.93 -2.52 4.37
CA GLY A 16 64.89 -1.92 3.54
C GLY A 16 64.36 -2.83 2.45
N ARG A 17 63.12 -2.56 2.03
CA ARG A 17 62.63 -2.84 0.67
C ARG A 17 61.81 -1.65 0.19
N ARG A 18 62.28 -1.05 -0.91
CA ARG A 18 61.48 -0.15 -1.75
C ARG A 18 60.25 -0.90 -2.23
N PHE A 19 59.06 -0.34 -2.04
CA PHE A 19 57.89 -0.69 -2.83
C PHE A 19 57.28 0.59 -3.42
N ARG A 20 56.92 0.45 -4.70
CA ARG A 20 56.48 1.48 -5.64
C ARG A 20 55.29 2.29 -5.13
N LEU A 21 55.28 3.57 -5.52
CA LEU A 21 54.08 4.39 -5.65
C LEU A 21 53.01 3.63 -6.44
N ALA A 22 51.83 3.43 -5.84
CA ALA A 22 50.60 3.15 -6.57
C ALA A 22 49.73 4.40 -6.48
N MET A 23 49.48 5.04 -7.63
CA MET A 23 48.47 6.09 -7.75
C MET A 23 47.09 5.43 -7.68
N PRO A 24 46.09 6.03 -7.01
CA PRO A 24 44.74 5.50 -7.01
C PRO A 24 44.13 5.64 -8.41
N HIS A 25 43.69 4.52 -8.99
CA HIS A 25 42.77 4.49 -10.12
C HIS A 25 41.39 5.01 -9.66
N PRO A 26 40.73 5.91 -10.40
CA PRO A 26 39.37 6.29 -10.14
C PRO A 26 38.43 5.34 -10.89
N ASP A 27 38.08 4.20 -10.30
CA ASP A 27 36.95 3.41 -10.79
C ASP A 27 36.27 2.68 -9.63
N SER A 28 35.12 3.20 -9.21
CA SER A 28 33.92 2.42 -8.93
C SER A 28 32.80 3.38 -8.57
N VAL A 29 32.12 3.91 -9.60
CA VAL A 29 30.71 4.22 -9.46
C VAL A 29 30.04 2.87 -9.19
N THR A 30 29.86 2.55 -7.92
CA THR A 30 29.01 1.45 -7.50
C THR A 30 27.60 1.84 -7.92
N SER A 31 27.16 1.30 -9.05
CA SER A 31 25.74 1.15 -9.35
C SER A 31 25.16 0.39 -8.16
N ARG A 32 24.55 1.13 -7.24
CA ARG A 32 23.77 0.55 -6.16
C ARG A 32 22.58 -0.08 -6.86
N SER A 33 22.57 -1.41 -6.92
CA SER A 33 21.37 -2.17 -7.26
C SER A 33 20.28 -1.72 -6.29
N MET A 34 19.40 -0.83 -6.74
CA MET A 34 18.21 -0.45 -5.99
C MET A 34 17.32 -1.69 -5.94
N SER A 35 16.93 -2.08 -4.74
CA SER A 35 15.89 -3.11 -4.57
C SER A 35 14.58 -2.57 -5.13
N PRO A 36 13.70 -3.42 -5.71
CA PRO A 36 12.41 -2.99 -6.28
C PRO A 36 11.43 -2.34 -5.29
N ASP A 37 11.77 -2.26 -4.00
CA ASP A 37 11.01 -1.55 -2.96
C ASP A 37 11.52 -0.12 -2.67
N GLU A 38 12.64 0.32 -3.25
CA GLU A 38 13.36 1.52 -2.77
C GLU A 38 12.68 2.85 -3.18
N ASN A 39 11.63 2.83 -4.02
CA ASN A 39 10.89 4.04 -4.42
C ASN A 39 9.37 3.89 -4.46
N ALA A 40 8.81 3.08 -3.55
CA ALA A 40 7.36 2.94 -3.46
C ALA A 40 6.74 4.03 -2.58
N VAL A 41 5.87 4.87 -3.14
CA VAL A 41 5.30 6.07 -2.50
C VAL A 41 3.78 6.06 -2.57
N ILE A 42 3.12 6.36 -1.46
CA ILE A 42 1.67 6.65 -1.46
C ILE A 42 1.50 8.13 -1.73
N ARG A 43 0.72 8.47 -2.76
CA ARG A 43 0.44 9.86 -3.15
C ARG A 43 -1.02 10.03 -3.60
N PRO A 44 -1.55 11.26 -3.60
CA PRO A 44 -2.85 11.53 -4.20
C PRO A 44 -2.92 11.12 -5.66
N ILE A 45 -4.12 10.71 -6.10
CA ILE A 45 -4.43 10.50 -7.51
C ILE A 45 -4.37 11.85 -8.24
N GLU A 46 -3.63 11.88 -9.34
CA GLU A 46 -3.57 13.02 -10.25
C GLU A 46 -4.30 12.71 -11.57
N GLN A 47 -4.58 13.76 -12.36
CA GLN A 47 -5.29 13.61 -13.62
C GLN A 47 -4.61 12.65 -14.61
N HIS A 48 -3.28 12.56 -14.56
CA HIS A 48 -2.50 11.69 -15.43
C HIS A 48 -2.58 10.21 -15.04
N ASP A 49 -3.03 9.89 -13.82
CA ASP A 49 -3.22 8.50 -13.38
C ASP A 49 -4.56 7.91 -13.83
N LEU A 50 -5.52 8.75 -14.25
CA LEU A 50 -6.91 8.35 -14.45
C LEU A 50 -7.08 7.27 -15.53
N ASP A 51 -6.31 7.32 -16.62
CA ASP A 51 -6.35 6.28 -17.65
C ASP A 51 -5.90 4.93 -17.07
N THR A 52 -4.80 4.91 -16.31
CA THR A 52 -4.30 3.70 -15.64
C THR A 52 -5.26 3.19 -14.57
N ILE A 53 -5.90 4.08 -13.82
CA ILE A 53 -6.92 3.72 -12.82
C ILE A 53 -8.13 3.04 -13.48
N VAL A 54 -8.58 3.59 -14.61
CA VAL A 54 -9.66 3.00 -15.41
C VAL A 54 -9.24 1.61 -15.86
N ASP A 55 -8.06 1.45 -16.47
CA ASP A 55 -7.57 0.15 -16.92
C ASP A 55 -7.52 -0.88 -15.78
N LEU A 56 -6.92 -0.51 -14.64
CA LEU A 56 -6.86 -1.37 -13.45
C LEU A 56 -8.26 -1.74 -12.92
N ASN A 57 -9.21 -0.82 -12.94
CA ASN A 57 -10.57 -1.07 -12.51
C ASN A 57 -11.27 -2.08 -13.45
N GLN A 58 -11.09 -1.94 -14.76
CA GLN A 58 -11.68 -2.83 -15.77
C GLN A 58 -11.12 -4.26 -15.69
N ASP A 59 -9.87 -4.42 -15.24
CA ASP A 59 -9.29 -5.74 -14.94
C ASP A 59 -9.88 -6.38 -13.65
N ALA A 60 -10.56 -5.58 -12.82
CA ALA A 60 -11.07 -5.97 -11.51
C ALA A 60 -12.61 -6.04 -11.40
N LEU A 61 -13.34 -6.09 -12.52
CA LEU A 61 -14.83 -6.04 -12.57
C LEU A 61 -15.56 -7.11 -11.74
N HIS A 62 -14.89 -8.19 -11.36
CA HIS A 62 -15.48 -9.17 -10.45
C HIS A 62 -15.67 -8.60 -9.03
N GLY A 63 -14.84 -7.63 -8.63
CA GLY A 63 -14.85 -7.00 -7.32
C GLY A 63 -15.45 -5.60 -7.30
N VAL A 64 -15.38 -4.86 -8.41
CA VAL A 64 -15.82 -3.47 -8.52
C VAL A 64 -16.74 -3.27 -9.73
N GLY A 65 -17.56 -2.22 -9.71
CA GLY A 65 -18.34 -1.82 -10.89
C GLY A 65 -17.46 -1.24 -12.00
N GLU A 66 -18.02 -1.13 -13.21
CA GLU A 66 -17.37 -0.42 -14.32
C GLU A 66 -17.06 1.03 -13.92
N LEU A 67 -15.95 1.55 -14.44
CA LEU A 67 -15.50 2.92 -14.22
C LEU A 67 -14.93 3.45 -15.52
N ASP A 68 -15.53 4.51 -16.06
CA ASP A 68 -14.95 5.27 -17.18
C ASP A 68 -14.17 6.48 -16.66
N TYR A 69 -13.52 7.20 -17.57
CA TYR A 69 -12.67 8.34 -17.24
C TYR A 69 -13.44 9.47 -16.53
N GLU A 70 -14.62 9.83 -17.04
CA GLU A 70 -15.42 10.93 -16.48
C GLU A 70 -15.91 10.59 -15.07
N SER A 71 -16.35 9.34 -14.88
CA SER A 71 -16.79 8.80 -13.61
C SER A 71 -15.62 8.68 -12.63
N ALA A 72 -14.43 8.27 -13.09
CA ALA A 72 -13.21 8.25 -12.26
C ALA A 72 -12.83 9.66 -11.79
N ALA A 73 -12.81 10.63 -12.70
CA ALA A 73 -12.51 12.03 -12.37
C ALA A 73 -13.52 12.61 -11.37
N LEU A 74 -14.81 12.32 -11.56
CA LEU A 74 -15.87 12.74 -10.64
C LEU A 74 -15.70 12.10 -9.26
N LEU A 75 -15.43 10.78 -9.22
CA LEU A 75 -15.24 10.04 -7.98
C LEU A 75 -14.04 10.55 -7.19
N VAL A 76 -12.91 10.83 -7.84
CA VAL A 76 -11.74 11.47 -7.22
C VAL A 76 -12.10 12.83 -6.65
N LYS A 77 -12.88 13.64 -7.37
CA LYS A 77 -13.33 14.96 -6.89
C LYS A 77 -14.25 14.88 -5.66
N GLN A 78 -15.03 13.82 -5.53
CA GLN A 78 -15.95 13.60 -4.41
C GLN A 78 -15.31 12.88 -3.22
N SER A 79 -14.09 12.37 -3.39
CA SER A 79 -13.42 11.53 -2.40
C SER A 79 -13.00 12.27 -1.14
N ASP A 80 -12.97 11.54 -0.02
CA ASP A 80 -12.26 11.95 1.20
C ASP A 80 -10.76 11.73 0.97
N GLN A 81 -10.40 10.53 0.53
CA GLN A 81 -9.06 10.18 0.07
C GLN A 81 -9.13 9.41 -1.25
N ALA A 82 -8.34 9.85 -2.22
CA ALA A 82 -8.06 9.18 -3.47
C ALA A 82 -6.54 9.05 -3.63
N LEU A 83 -6.02 7.84 -3.40
CA LEU A 83 -4.59 7.58 -3.31
C LEU A 83 -4.16 6.47 -4.28
N VAL A 84 -2.95 6.59 -4.79
CA VAL A 84 -2.23 5.51 -5.48
C VAL A 84 -1.02 5.09 -4.67
N LEU A 85 -0.66 3.82 -4.79
CA LEU A 85 0.70 3.36 -4.49
C LEU A 85 1.49 3.35 -5.79
N ASP A 86 2.37 4.33 -5.91
CA ASP A 86 3.32 4.47 -7.01
C ASP A 86 4.57 3.65 -6.68
N VAL A 87 4.99 2.75 -7.57
CA VAL A 87 6.22 1.97 -7.47
C VAL A 87 7.04 2.25 -8.71
N ASP A 88 8.16 2.98 -8.53
CA ASP A 88 9.07 3.33 -9.62
C ASP A 88 8.40 4.08 -10.81
N GLY A 89 7.33 4.83 -10.55
CA GLY A 89 6.56 5.57 -11.55
C GLY A 89 5.34 4.81 -12.08
N ASP A 90 5.14 3.55 -11.68
CA ASP A 90 4.00 2.73 -12.09
C ASP A 90 2.95 2.65 -10.96
N VAL A 91 1.67 2.79 -11.32
CA VAL A 91 0.57 2.63 -10.36
C VAL A 91 0.39 1.14 -10.02
N ALA A 92 0.89 0.72 -8.87
CA ALA A 92 0.77 -0.65 -8.37
C ALA A 92 -0.63 -0.96 -7.80
N GLY A 93 -1.38 0.07 -7.42
CA GLY A 93 -2.75 -0.03 -6.94
C GLY A 93 -3.29 1.32 -6.49
N PHE A 94 -4.59 1.39 -6.28
CA PHE A 94 -5.27 2.60 -5.85
C PHE A 94 -6.38 2.31 -4.84
N VAL A 95 -6.73 3.32 -4.05
CA VAL A 95 -7.86 3.32 -3.13
C VAL A 95 -8.63 4.63 -3.26
N ILE A 96 -9.96 4.52 -3.26
CA ILE A 96 -10.84 5.69 -3.19
C ILE A 96 -11.84 5.47 -2.05
N THR A 97 -11.94 6.49 -1.22
CA THR A 97 -12.86 6.57 -0.10
C THR A 97 -13.77 7.78 -0.25
N LEU A 98 -14.99 7.69 0.28
CA LEU A 98 -15.99 8.75 0.27
C LEU A 98 -16.28 9.20 1.70
N PRO A 99 -16.47 10.51 1.93
CA PRO A 99 -16.90 11.03 3.22
C PRO A 99 -18.37 10.68 3.47
N THR A 100 -18.84 10.78 4.71
CA THR A 100 -20.27 10.78 5.02
C THR A 100 -20.99 11.92 4.30
N GLY A 101 -22.20 11.67 3.78
CA GLY A 101 -23.02 12.65 3.08
C GLY A 101 -22.53 13.04 1.67
N ALA A 102 -21.66 12.23 1.06
CA ALA A 102 -21.27 12.38 -0.33
C ALA A 102 -22.48 12.15 -1.27
N ALA A 103 -22.54 12.91 -2.36
CA ALA A 103 -23.54 12.71 -3.41
C ALA A 103 -23.13 11.54 -4.31
N TYR A 104 -23.30 10.31 -3.82
CA TYR A 104 -22.89 9.07 -4.47
C TYR A 104 -24.06 8.10 -4.59
N ASP A 105 -24.39 7.71 -5.82
CA ASP A 105 -25.53 6.81 -6.10
C ASP A 105 -25.08 5.34 -5.97
N SER A 106 -25.24 4.78 -4.78
CA SER A 106 -24.94 3.37 -4.51
C SER A 106 -25.77 2.84 -3.36
N SER A 107 -26.55 1.78 -3.64
CA SER A 107 -27.32 1.08 -2.60
C SER A 107 -26.47 0.56 -1.43
N ARG A 108 -25.17 0.34 -1.65
CA ARG A 108 -24.22 -0.09 -0.61
C ARG A 108 -23.81 1.07 0.27
N TYR A 109 -23.55 2.22 -0.35
CA TYR A 109 -23.24 3.45 0.36
C TYR A 109 -24.45 3.94 1.17
N ASP A 110 -25.63 4.01 0.54
CA ASP A 110 -26.89 4.40 1.18
C ASP A 110 -27.20 3.54 2.42
N TRP A 111 -26.87 2.25 2.37
CA TRP A 111 -27.06 1.35 3.50
C TRP A 111 -26.28 1.79 4.74
N PHE A 112 -25.07 2.32 4.56
CA PHE A 112 -24.24 2.85 5.64
C PHE A 112 -24.71 4.24 6.07
N GLU A 113 -25.06 5.12 5.13
CA GLU A 113 -25.57 6.48 5.40
C GLU A 113 -26.83 6.44 6.28
N ASP A 114 -27.70 5.45 6.06
CA ASP A 114 -28.90 5.23 6.87
C ASP A 114 -28.60 4.81 8.33
N ARG A 115 -27.36 4.47 8.66
CA ARG A 115 -27.00 3.74 9.91
C ARG A 115 -25.84 4.30 10.69
N LEU A 116 -24.96 5.08 10.06
CA LEU A 116 -23.73 5.59 10.63
C LEU A 116 -23.68 7.11 10.45
N ASP A 117 -23.30 7.83 11.50
CA ASP A 117 -23.26 9.30 11.49
C ASP A 117 -21.88 9.88 11.12
N ASP A 118 -20.79 9.28 11.61
CA ASP A 118 -19.42 9.74 11.37
C ASP A 118 -18.55 8.54 10.95
N TYR A 119 -18.28 8.41 9.65
CA TYR A 119 -17.48 7.32 9.10
C TYR A 119 -16.84 7.69 7.75
N VAL A 120 -15.94 6.83 7.28
CA VAL A 120 -15.41 6.89 5.92
C VAL A 120 -15.84 5.62 5.19
N TYR A 121 -16.39 5.78 3.98
CA TYR A 121 -16.76 4.65 3.13
C TYR A 121 -15.61 4.31 2.19
N LEU A 122 -15.08 3.08 2.25
CA LEU A 122 -14.15 2.58 1.26
C LEU A 122 -14.95 2.04 0.06
N ASP A 123 -15.03 2.84 -0.99
CA ASP A 123 -15.75 2.49 -2.22
C ASP A 123 -15.00 1.45 -3.04
N ARG A 124 -13.71 1.68 -3.28
CA ARG A 124 -12.90 0.73 -4.03
C ARG A 124 -11.44 0.74 -3.63
N ILE A 125 -10.87 -0.46 -3.66
CA ILE A 125 -9.44 -0.68 -3.63
C ILE A 125 -9.08 -1.74 -4.65
N VAL A 126 -8.13 -1.41 -5.52
CA VAL A 126 -7.69 -2.30 -6.60
C VAL A 126 -6.18 -2.38 -6.57
N VAL A 127 -5.66 -3.59 -6.74
CA VAL A 127 -4.23 -3.88 -6.82
C VAL A 127 -3.94 -4.47 -8.18
N ALA A 128 -2.96 -3.91 -8.89
CA ALA A 128 -2.50 -4.42 -10.17
C ALA A 128 -2.08 -5.89 -10.03
N ASP A 129 -2.46 -6.72 -11.00
CA ASP A 129 -2.17 -8.16 -10.98
C ASP A 129 -0.67 -8.45 -10.91
N THR A 130 0.13 -7.62 -11.58
CA THR A 130 1.60 -7.65 -11.58
C THR A 130 2.23 -7.37 -10.21
N HIS A 131 1.48 -6.76 -9.28
CA HIS A 131 1.94 -6.34 -7.96
C HIS A 131 1.23 -7.07 -6.79
N ARG A 132 0.44 -8.11 -7.09
CA ARG A 132 -0.18 -8.94 -6.04
C ARG A 132 0.88 -9.60 -5.17
N ARG A 133 0.56 -9.77 -3.87
CA ARG A 133 1.43 -10.37 -2.83
C ARG A 133 2.67 -9.56 -2.46
N GLN A 134 2.75 -8.29 -2.87
CA GLN A 134 3.83 -7.35 -2.47
C GLN A 134 3.38 -6.38 -1.36
N GLY A 135 2.27 -6.68 -0.67
CA GLY A 135 1.75 -5.82 0.41
C GLY A 135 1.11 -4.51 -0.05
N VAL A 136 0.85 -4.32 -1.35
CA VAL A 136 0.21 -3.12 -1.91
C VAL A 136 -1.11 -2.78 -1.21
N ALA A 137 -2.04 -3.75 -1.15
CA ALA A 137 -3.30 -3.56 -0.44
C ALA A 137 -3.04 -3.17 1.03
N SER A 138 -2.10 -3.85 1.70
CA SER A 138 -1.80 -3.52 3.09
C SER A 138 -1.43 -2.06 3.26
N ARG A 139 -0.51 -1.55 2.45
CA ARG A 139 -0.04 -0.16 2.51
C ARG A 139 -1.14 0.86 2.22
N LEU A 140 -2.01 0.59 1.25
CA LEU A 140 -3.14 1.49 0.92
C LEU A 140 -4.15 1.57 2.07
N TYR A 141 -4.50 0.45 2.68
CA TYR A 141 -5.34 0.44 3.88
C TYR A 141 -4.67 1.12 5.07
N ASP A 142 -3.37 0.90 5.29
CA ASP A 142 -2.65 1.55 6.39
C ASP A 142 -2.66 3.09 6.24
N ALA A 143 -2.81 3.60 5.01
CA ALA A 143 -2.92 5.03 4.73
C ALA A 143 -4.32 5.61 4.99
N ILE A 144 -5.39 4.84 4.74
CA ILE A 144 -6.77 5.30 4.90
C ILE A 144 -7.37 4.99 6.28
N GLU A 145 -6.87 3.97 6.97
CA GLU A 145 -7.34 3.58 8.29
C GLU A 145 -6.87 4.61 9.33
N SER A 146 -7.83 5.25 9.99
CA SER A 146 -7.59 6.32 10.97
C SER A 146 -8.48 6.12 12.22
N ASP A 147 -8.54 7.11 13.10
CA ASP A 147 -9.44 7.12 14.27
C ASP A 147 -10.93 7.23 13.88
N LEU A 148 -11.25 7.48 12.60
CA LEU A 148 -12.62 7.41 12.10
C LEU A 148 -12.96 5.97 11.67
N PRO A 149 -14.19 5.49 11.96
CA PRO A 149 -14.63 4.19 11.49
C PRO A 149 -14.57 4.08 9.97
N VAL A 150 -14.02 2.98 9.46
CA VAL A 150 -13.98 2.68 8.03
C VAL A 150 -15.01 1.60 7.71
N ALA A 151 -15.96 1.94 6.85
CA ALA A 151 -17.02 1.06 6.39
C ALA A 151 -16.74 0.58 4.96
N LEU A 152 -17.05 -0.68 4.67
CA LEU A 152 -17.01 -1.24 3.33
C LEU A 152 -17.91 -2.45 3.22
N GLU A 153 -18.14 -2.91 2.01
CA GLU A 153 -18.79 -4.19 1.75
C GLU A 153 -17.91 -5.17 0.99
N VAL A 154 -18.16 -6.46 1.23
CA VAL A 154 -17.49 -7.54 0.52
C VAL A 154 -18.54 -8.56 0.10
N TYR A 155 -18.48 -9.03 -1.15
CA TYR A 155 -19.34 -10.12 -1.58
C TYR A 155 -19.14 -11.34 -0.68
N ASP A 156 -20.23 -11.98 -0.26
CA ASP A 156 -20.21 -13.16 0.62
C ASP A 156 -19.40 -14.34 0.03
N THR A 157 -19.29 -14.40 -1.30
CA THR A 157 -18.49 -15.37 -2.05
C THR A 157 -16.99 -15.06 -2.10
N ASN A 158 -16.55 -13.86 -1.70
CA ASN A 158 -15.15 -13.46 -1.75
C ASN A 158 -14.40 -13.78 -0.44
N THR A 159 -14.23 -15.07 -0.17
CA THR A 159 -13.55 -15.58 1.04
C THR A 159 -12.16 -14.96 1.29
N PRO A 160 -11.26 -14.82 0.29
CA PRO A 160 -9.94 -14.22 0.52
C PRO A 160 -10.03 -12.78 1.03
N SER A 161 -10.94 -11.97 0.47
CA SER A 161 -11.17 -10.61 0.95
C SER A 161 -11.74 -10.62 2.36
N LEU A 162 -12.75 -11.45 2.64
CA LEU A 162 -13.34 -11.55 3.99
C LEU A 162 -12.30 -11.94 5.06
N GLU A 163 -11.40 -12.87 4.76
CA GLU A 163 -10.34 -13.27 5.69
C GLU A 163 -9.34 -12.14 5.94
N PHE A 164 -8.95 -11.43 4.88
CA PHE A 164 -8.06 -10.27 4.98
C PHE A 164 -8.65 -9.18 5.88
N HIS A 165 -9.91 -8.79 5.65
CA HIS A 165 -10.60 -7.79 6.45
C HIS A 165 -10.74 -8.21 7.92
N ARG A 166 -11.10 -9.48 8.16
CA ARG A 166 -11.20 -10.02 9.53
C ARG A 166 -9.87 -9.94 10.27
N GLN A 167 -8.75 -10.24 9.61
CA GLN A 167 -7.41 -10.16 10.22
C GLN A 167 -7.00 -8.74 10.58
N ARG A 168 -7.54 -7.73 9.88
CA ARG A 168 -7.30 -6.30 10.16
C ARG A 168 -8.25 -5.68 11.17
N GLY A 169 -9.22 -6.46 11.67
CA GLY A 169 -10.15 -6.02 12.71
C GLY A 169 -11.51 -5.53 12.20
N TYR A 170 -11.79 -5.62 10.90
CA TYR A 170 -13.14 -5.38 10.39
C TYR A 170 -14.11 -6.44 10.89
N ARG A 171 -15.32 -5.99 11.23
CA ARG A 171 -16.41 -6.83 11.73
C ARG A 171 -17.66 -6.63 10.90
N LYS A 172 -18.40 -7.72 10.66
CA LYS A 172 -19.71 -7.63 9.99
C LYS A 172 -20.71 -6.91 10.89
N ILE A 173 -21.34 -5.86 10.37
CA ILE A 173 -22.41 -5.11 11.04
C ILE A 173 -23.76 -5.28 10.36
N GLY A 174 -23.80 -5.88 9.16
CA GLY A 174 -25.03 -6.14 8.45
C GLY A 174 -24.78 -6.84 7.12
N GLU A 175 -25.85 -6.96 6.35
CA GLU A 175 -25.85 -7.61 5.05
C GLU A 175 -26.83 -6.88 4.13
N LEU A 176 -26.50 -6.84 2.85
CA LEU A 176 -27.34 -6.27 1.81
C LEU A 176 -27.49 -7.26 0.67
N GLU A 177 -28.74 -7.60 0.33
CA GLU A 177 -29.05 -8.32 -0.90
C GLU A 177 -29.51 -7.33 -1.97
N HIS A 178 -28.81 -7.31 -3.09
CA HIS A 178 -29.10 -6.41 -4.21
C HIS A 178 -28.81 -7.12 -5.54
N ALA A 179 -29.77 -7.08 -6.47
CA ALA A 179 -29.66 -7.71 -7.79
C ALA A 179 -29.24 -9.20 -7.75
N GLY A 180 -29.71 -9.95 -6.75
CA GLY A 180 -29.40 -11.38 -6.57
C GLY A 180 -27.97 -11.66 -6.05
N LYS A 181 -27.21 -10.62 -5.68
CA LYS A 181 -25.92 -10.76 -5.00
C LYS A 181 -26.05 -10.32 -3.54
N ARG A 182 -25.24 -10.92 -2.68
CA ARG A 182 -25.19 -10.60 -1.26
C ARG A 182 -23.84 -10.00 -0.89
N ASN A 183 -23.90 -8.84 -0.26
CA ASN A 183 -22.76 -8.13 0.30
C ASN A 183 -22.82 -8.23 1.83
N LEU A 184 -21.70 -8.57 2.46
CA LEU A 184 -21.51 -8.45 3.90
C LEU A 184 -21.00 -7.05 4.18
N MET A 185 -21.73 -6.30 5.00
CA MET A 185 -21.41 -4.92 5.36
C MET A 185 -20.47 -4.94 6.57
N LEU A 186 -19.25 -4.47 6.38
CA LEU A 186 -18.15 -4.53 7.33
C LEU A 186 -17.82 -3.15 7.87
N LEU A 187 -17.38 -3.10 9.12
CA LEU A 187 -16.91 -1.89 9.80
C LEU A 187 -15.64 -2.19 10.59
N LYS A 188 -14.62 -1.35 10.44
CA LYS A 188 -13.50 -1.26 11.37
C LYS A 188 -13.73 -0.01 12.21
N ALA A 189 -13.76 -0.17 13.53
CA ALA A 189 -13.77 0.98 14.44
C ALA A 189 -12.41 1.69 14.39
N GLY A 190 -12.42 3.01 14.60
CA GLY A 190 -11.21 3.80 14.81
C GLY A 190 -10.42 3.37 16.05
#